data_AF-A0A800A3L9-F1
#
_entry.id   AF-A0A800A3L9-F1
#
_cell.length_a   1.000
_cell.length_b   1.000
_cell.length_c   1.000
_cell.angle_alpha   90.00
_cell.angle_beta   90.00
_cell.angle_gamma   90.00
#
_symmetry.space_group_name_H-M   'P 1'
#
loop_
_entity.id
_entity.type
_entity.pdbx_description
1 polymer ?
#
loop_
_entity_poly.entity_id
_entity_poly.type
_entity_poly.pdbx_seq_one_letter_code
_entity_poly.pdbx_strand_id
1 'polypeptide(L)' 'LTRLLEPLLPRYAEEGKNYLTIAIGCTGGRHRSVFVAEKLNNWLENKVVPIQLRHRDLDKPGNRD' A
#
# COMPACT_ATOMS: atom_id res chain seq x y z
N LEU A 1 9.81 2.78 5.47
CA LEU A 1 8.68 3.16 4.60
C LEU A 1 7.98 4.41 5.11
N THR A 2 7.45 4.41 6.33
CA THR A 2 6.75 5.55 6.95
C THR A 2 7.56 6.85 6.94
N ARG A 3 8.86 6.81 7.29
CA ARG A 3 9.77 7.97 7.24
C ARG A 3 9.91 8.63 5.86
N LEU A 4 9.71 7.87 4.78
CA LEU A 4 9.73 8.39 3.42
C LEU A 4 8.37 8.98 3.05
N LEU A 5 7.29 8.26 3.38
CA LEU A 5 5.93 8.65 2.99
C LEU A 5 5.41 9.86 3.77
N GLU A 6 5.77 9.98 5.05
CA GLU A 6 5.29 11.04 5.93
C GLU A 6 5.50 12.46 5.37
N PRO A 7 6.69 12.85 4.88
CA PRO A 7 6.87 14.17 4.26
C PRO A 7 6.33 14.27 2.83
N LEU A 8 6.07 13.15 2.15
CA LEU A 8 5.64 13.14 0.75
C LEU A 8 4.12 13.22 0.60
N LEU A 9 3.36 12.57 1.48
CA LEU A 9 1.89 12.58 1.45
C LEU A 9 1.28 13.99 1.36
N PRO A 10 1.64 14.97 2.22
CA PRO A 10 1.09 16.32 2.11
C PRO A 10 1.48 17.00 0.80
N ARG A 11 2.70 16.76 0.29
CA ARG A 11 3.19 17.36 -0.97
C ARG A 11 2.45 16.83 -2.19
N TYR A 12 2.12 15.53 -2.21
CA TYR A 12 1.29 14.94 -3.25
C TYR A 12 -0.13 15.53 -3.25
N ALA A 13 -0.68 15.83 -2.07
CA ALA A 13 -1.97 16.49 -1.95
C ALA A 13 -1.92 17.95 -2.41
N GLU A 14 -0.87 18.70 -2.03
CA GLU A 14 -0.64 20.08 -2.47
C GLU A 14 -0.46 20.20 -3.99
N GLU A 15 0.16 19.21 -4.63
CA GLU A 15 0.30 19.14 -6.10
C GLU A 15 -1.04 18.82 -6.81
N GLY A 16 -2.13 18.61 -6.06
CA GLY A 16 -3.46 18.34 -6.59
C GLY A 16 -3.61 16.96 -7.21
N LYS A 17 -2.78 15.97 -6.81
CA LYS A 17 -2.98 14.59 -7.28
C LYS A 17 -4.21 13.99 -6.61
N ASN A 18 -5.15 13.53 -7.42
CA ASN A 18 -6.37 12.87 -6.94
C ASN A 18 -6.08 11.47 -6.34
N TYR A 19 -5.03 10.80 -6.80
CA TYR A 19 -4.70 9.45 -6.37
C TYR A 19 -3.19 9.26 -6.23
N LEU A 20 -2.77 8.57 -5.17
CA LEU A 20 -1.42 8.06 -4.98
C LEU A 20 -1.51 6.54 -4.78
N THR A 21 -0.93 5.77 -5.70
CA THR A 21 -0.89 4.31 -5.60
C THR A 21 0.48 3.85 -5.14
N ILE A 22 0.54 3.08 -4.05
CA ILE A 22 1.78 2.52 -3.50
C ILE A 22 1.73 1.00 -3.66
N ALA A 23 2.55 0.47 -4.58
CA ALA A 23 2.64 -0.97 -4.82
C ALA A 23 3.75 -1.61 -3.98
N ILE A 24 3.43 -2.74 -3.33
CA ILE A 24 4.40 -3.52 -2.53
C ILE A 24 4.43 -4.94 -3.08
N GLY A 25 5.61 -5.38 -3.53
CA GLY A 25 5.80 -6.69 -4.16
C GLY A 25 6.69 -7.62 -3.36
N CYS A 26 6.36 -8.90 -3.39
CA CYS A 26 7.27 -10.00 -3.06
C CYS A 26 7.10 -11.10 -4.13
N THR A 27 8.01 -12.08 -4.19
CA THR A 27 8.03 -13.08 -5.28
C THR A 27 6.67 -13.73 -5.55
N GLY A 28 5.98 -14.19 -4.50
CA GLY A 28 4.69 -14.88 -4.63
C GLY A 28 3.46 -14.02 -4.33
N GLY A 29 3.62 -12.73 -3.99
CA GLY A 29 2.51 -11.81 -3.74
C GLY A 29 1.58 -12.11 -2.54
N ARG A 30 1.88 -13.12 -1.71
CA ARG A 30 0.94 -13.66 -0.68
C ARG A 30 1.36 -13.50 0.78
N HIS A 31 2.64 -13.27 1.05
CA HIS A 31 3.16 -13.26 2.43
C HIS A 31 3.70 -11.88 2.80
N ARG A 32 4.91 -11.55 2.34
CA ARG A 32 5.62 -10.32 2.72
C ARG A 32 4.94 -9.05 2.21
N SER A 33 4.50 -9.04 0.94
CA SER A 33 3.79 -7.90 0.36
C SER A 33 2.49 -7.61 1.10
N VAL A 34 1.69 -8.66 1.34
CA VAL A 34 0.42 -8.58 2.07
C VAL A 34 0.64 -7.99 3.46
N PHE A 35 1.55 -8.57 4.24
CA PHE A 35 1.85 -8.09 5.59
C PHE A 35 2.27 -6.63 5.64
N VAL A 36 3.17 -6.20 4.73
CA VAL A 36 3.66 -4.82 4.70
C VAL A 36 2.54 -3.86 4.24
N ALA A 37 1.70 -4.26 3.29
CA ALA A 37 0.58 -3.45 2.82
C ALA A 37 -0.47 -3.24 3.91
N GLU A 38 -0.82 -4.28 4.68
CA GLU A 38 -1.69 -4.19 5.86
C GLU A 38 -1.10 -3.26 6.94
N LYS A 39 0.19 -3.44 7.27
CA LYS A 39 0.90 -2.58 8.22
C LYS A 39 0.90 -1.11 7.77
N LEU A 40 1.06 -0.85 6.47
CA LEU A 40 1.02 0.49 5.93
C LEU A 40 -0.39 1.08 5.97
N ASN A 41 -1.41 0.30 5.63
CA ASN A 41 -2.81 0.69 5.71
C ASN A 41 -3.16 1.18 7.12
N ASN A 42 -2.84 0.37 8.15
CA ASN A 42 -3.12 0.73 9.55
C ASN A 42 -2.36 1.99 10.01
N TRP A 43 -1.16 2.23 9.49
CA TRP A 43 -0.43 3.46 9.78
C TRP A 43 -1.07 4.68 9.10
N LEU A 44 -1.59 4.51 7.87
CA LEU A 44 -2.26 5.57 7.10
C LEU A 44 -3.66 5.90 7.62
N GLU A 45 -4.40 4.93 8.19
CA GLU A 45 -5.74 5.16 8.76
C GLU A 45 -5.76 6.30 9.78
N ASN A 46 -4.65 6.51 10.50
CA ASN A 46 -4.50 7.59 11.48
C ASN A 46 -4.24 8.98 10.86
N LYS A 47 -4.14 9.11 9.52
CA LYS A 47 -3.68 10.33 8.83
C LYS A 47 -4.76 11.02 7.96
N VAL A 48 -6.04 10.67 8.15
CA VAL A 48 -7.21 11.41 7.62
C VAL A 48 -7.25 11.52 6.08
N VAL A 49 -7.01 10.41 5.37
CA VAL A 49 -7.27 10.31 3.92
C VAL A 49 -8.05 9.04 3.62
N PRO A 50 -8.96 9.04 2.63
CA PRO A 50 -9.58 7.81 2.14
C PRO A 50 -8.51 6.86 1.59
N ILE A 51 -8.44 5.63 2.10
CA ILE A 51 -7.46 4.64 1.70
C ILE A 51 -8.19 3.42 1.13
N GLN A 52 -7.64 2.87 0.06
CA GLN A 52 -8.08 1.61 -0.52
C GLN A 52 -6.92 0.61 -0.51
N LEU A 53 -7.11 -0.51 0.17
CA LEU A 53 -6.17 -1.63 0.19
C LEU A 53 -6.61 -2.71 -0.81
N ARG A 54 -5.68 -3.21 -1.62
CA ARG A 54 -5.92 -4.30 -2.58
C ARG A 54 -4.76 -5.29 -2.63
N HIS A 55 -5.04 -6.57 -2.40
CA HIS A 55 -4.07 -7.65 -2.52
C HIS A 55 -4.20 -8.38 -3.87
N ARG A 56 -3.39 -7.99 -4.86
CA ARG A 56 -3.50 -8.47 -6.26
C ARG A 56 -3.47 -10.00 -6.42
N ASP A 57 -2.63 -10.68 -5.64
CA ASP A 57 -2.31 -12.10 -5.84
C ASP A 57 -2.90 -13.02 -4.75
N LEU A 58 -3.60 -12.47 -3.75
CA LEU A 58 -4.21 -13.23 -2.67
C LEU A 58 -5.39 -14.09 -3.16
N ASP A 59 -6.18 -13.54 -4.09
CA ASP A 59 -7.36 -14.20 -4.67
C ASP A 59 -7.03 -15.15 -5.83
N LYS A 60 -5.76 -15.20 -6.24
CA LYS A 60 -5.35 -16.11 -7.32
C LYS A 60 -5.09 -17.50 -6.74
N PRO A 61 -5.45 -18.59 -7.44
CA PRO A 61 -4.97 -19.92 -7.08
C PRO A 61 -3.44 -19.89 -7.04
N GLY A 62 -2.84 -20.50 -6.01
CA GLY A 62 -1.40 -20.67 -5.95
C GLY A 62 -0.96 -21.41 -7.20
N ASN A 63 0.01 -20.88 -7.94
CA ASN A 63 0.68 -21.67 -8.96
C ASN A 63 1.44 -22.78 -8.21
N ARG A 64 0.76 -23.91 -8.03
CA ARG A 64 1.40 -25.16 -7.62
C ARG A 64 1.94 -25.73 -8.92
N ASP A 65 3.12 -25.25 -9.30
CA ASP A 65 3.96 -25.99 -10.24
C ASP A 65 4.36 -27.32 -9.56
#